data_AF-A0A351IV46-F1
#
_entry.id   AF-A0A351IV46-F1
#
_cell.length_a   1.000
_cell.length_b   1.000
_cell.length_c   1.000
_cell.angle_alpha   90.00
_cell.angle_beta   90.00
_cell.angle_gamma   90.00
#
_symmetry.space_group_name_H-M   'P 1'
#
loop_
_entity.id
_entity.type
_entity.pdbx_description
1 polymer ?
#
loop_
_entity_poly.entity_id
_entity_poly.type
_entity_poly.pdbx_seq_one_letter_code
_entity_poly.pdbx_strand_id
1 'polypeptide(L)'
;MGSSGGTGERRKMGFPMAVALVVILGSLLVVWARTDREATSAPRVGEHWHSTYDIYVCDSYRSKILLETDPNGIHSHGDGLLHIHPFNKLASGRDATLGEFFSAFGGHIDDATLVLDTGEELVEGADCGGEPMVLKVARFDADDMERDPEIVTEDPAGVRFLKNREAFTIAMVPADVDPPAPRPERFTFLDMVSPNALTSDPSAPAPTTSE
;
A
#
# COMPACT_ATOMS: atom_id res chain seq x y z
N MET A 1 8.19 -42.55 63.74
CA MET A 1 9.16 -42.52 62.61
C MET A 1 8.35 -42.30 61.34
N GLY A 2 8.47 -41.18 60.62
CA GLY A 2 9.44 -40.95 59.53
C GLY A 2 9.06 -41.84 58.32
N SER A 3 8.70 -41.36 57.12
CA SER A 3 9.40 -40.37 56.30
C SER A 3 8.46 -39.76 55.24
N SER A 4 8.65 -38.48 55.01
CA SER A 4 8.31 -37.74 53.79
C SER A 4 9.02 -38.31 52.56
N GLY A 5 8.42 -38.19 51.37
CA GLY A 5 9.09 -38.48 50.10
C GLY A 5 8.24 -38.01 48.93
N GLY A 6 8.34 -36.72 48.59
CA GLY A 6 7.75 -36.16 47.39
C GLY A 6 8.45 -36.67 46.14
N THR A 7 7.71 -36.82 45.04
CA THR A 7 8.31 -36.93 43.72
C THR A 7 7.60 -35.94 42.81
N GLY A 8 8.14 -34.72 42.76
CA GLY A 8 7.77 -33.76 41.72
C GLY A 8 8.19 -34.33 40.38
N GLU A 9 7.22 -34.60 39.53
CA GLU A 9 7.45 -35.06 38.17
C GLU A 9 8.30 -34.02 37.43
N ARG A 10 9.55 -34.35 37.12
CA ARG A 10 10.40 -33.49 36.30
C ARG A 10 9.81 -33.48 34.90
N ARG A 11 8.92 -32.52 34.63
CA ARG A 11 8.35 -32.25 33.31
C ARG A 11 9.54 -32.16 32.35
N LYS A 12 9.66 -33.10 31.42
CA LYS A 12 10.80 -33.20 30.48
C LYS A 12 10.74 -32.01 29.52
N MET A 13 11.23 -30.85 29.95
CA MET A 13 11.13 -29.57 29.23
C MET A 13 12.01 -29.52 27.97
N GLY A 14 12.92 -30.48 27.77
CA GLY A 14 13.80 -30.51 26.60
C GLY A 14 13.07 -30.62 25.27
N PHE A 15 12.06 -31.51 25.17
CA PHE A 15 11.27 -31.66 23.95
C PHE A 15 10.44 -30.41 23.62
N PRO A 16 9.61 -29.85 24.53
CA PRO A 16 8.85 -28.64 24.22
C PRO A 16 9.75 -27.43 23.98
N MET A 17 10.93 -27.34 24.60
CA MET A 17 11.90 -26.26 24.33
C MET A 17 12.52 -26.39 22.93
N ALA A 18 12.86 -27.61 22.49
CA ALA A 18 13.34 -27.85 21.13
C ALA A 18 12.26 -27.50 20.08
N VAL A 19 11.01 -27.88 20.33
CA VAL A 19 9.87 -27.51 19.47
C VAL A 19 9.68 -25.99 19.44
N ALA A 20 9.70 -25.31 20.60
CA ALA A 20 9.59 -23.85 20.66
C ALA A 20 10.71 -23.16 19.88
N LEU A 21 11.95 -23.66 19.96
CA LEU A 21 13.07 -23.13 19.20
C LEU A 21 12.86 -23.29 17.69
N VAL A 22 12.41 -24.47 17.24
CA VAL A 22 12.10 -24.69 15.82
C VAL A 22 10.99 -23.77 15.33
N VAL A 23 9.94 -23.58 16.13
CA VAL A 23 8.84 -22.65 15.80
C VAL A 23 9.35 -21.20 15.69
N ILE A 24 10.17 -20.74 16.65
CA ILE A 24 10.75 -19.39 16.61
C ILE A 24 11.65 -19.23 15.38
N LEU A 25 12.53 -20.20 15.11
CA LEU A 25 13.43 -20.13 13.96
C LEU A 25 12.66 -20.15 12.64
N GLY A 26 11.63 -20.99 12.55
CA GLY A 26 10.72 -21.06 11.41
C GLY A 26 9.99 -19.74 11.18
N SER A 27 9.43 -19.14 12.23
CA SER A 27 8.78 -17.82 12.14
C SER A 27 9.75 -16.72 11.70
N LEU A 28 10.97 -16.69 12.24
CA LEU A 28 12.00 -15.74 11.83
C LEU A 28 12.36 -15.88 10.34
N LEU A 29 12.50 -17.12 9.84
CA LEU A 29 12.74 -17.39 8.43
C LEU A 29 11.57 -16.97 7.53
N VAL A 30 10.33 -17.18 7.98
CA VAL A 30 9.13 -16.73 7.26
C VAL A 30 9.06 -15.21 7.19
N VAL A 31 9.32 -14.51 8.30
CA VAL A 31 9.38 -13.04 8.33
C VAL A 31 10.46 -12.55 7.37
N TRP A 32 11.66 -13.12 7.43
CA TRP A 32 12.76 -12.76 6.53
C TRP A 32 12.40 -12.99 5.05
N ALA A 33 11.83 -14.15 4.71
CA ALA A 33 11.42 -14.46 3.34
C ALA A 33 10.31 -13.53 2.82
N ARG A 34 9.40 -13.05 3.69
CA ARG A 34 8.39 -12.05 3.30
C ARG A 34 9.03 -10.72 2.96
N THR A 35 9.91 -10.22 3.82
CA THR A 35 10.63 -8.96 3.57
C THR A 35 11.48 -8.99 2.30
N ASP A 36 12.09 -10.13 1.99
CA ASP A 36 12.89 -10.29 0.76
C ASP A 36 12.02 -10.38 -0.50
N ARG A 37 10.85 -11.04 -0.41
CA ARG A 37 9.87 -11.07 -1.50
C ARG A 37 9.35 -9.67 -1.82
N GLU A 38 9.02 -8.88 -0.82
CA GLU A 38 8.67 -7.46 -1.00
C GLU A 38 9.82 -6.65 -1.58
N ALA A 39 11.07 -6.95 -1.24
CA ALA A 39 12.23 -6.31 -1.88
C ALA A 39 12.34 -6.67 -3.36
N THR A 40 11.88 -7.86 -3.76
CA THR A 40 11.91 -8.34 -5.14
C THR A 40 10.72 -7.82 -5.98
N SER A 41 9.57 -7.61 -5.32
CA SER A 41 8.35 -7.01 -5.86
C SER A 41 8.44 -5.48 -5.80
N ALA A 42 9.04 -4.88 -6.81
CA ALA A 42 9.18 -3.43 -6.92
C ALA A 42 9.44 -2.96 -8.35
N PRO A 43 8.99 -1.74 -8.72
CA PRO A 43 9.19 -1.22 -10.05
C PRO A 43 10.67 -0.93 -10.30
N ARG A 44 11.13 -1.32 -11.49
CA ARG A 44 12.52 -1.12 -11.93
C ARG A 44 12.59 -0.01 -12.96
N VAL A 45 13.80 0.51 -13.15
CA VAL A 45 14.07 1.47 -14.23
C VAL A 45 13.69 0.85 -15.57
N GLY A 46 12.85 1.55 -16.34
CA GLY A 46 12.34 1.09 -17.64
C GLY A 46 11.06 0.25 -17.60
N GLU A 47 10.48 0.00 -16.43
CA GLU A 47 9.14 -0.58 -16.30
C GLU A 47 8.07 0.53 -16.26
N HIS A 48 6.83 0.16 -16.58
CA HIS A 48 5.68 1.07 -16.56
C HIS A 48 4.53 0.43 -15.81
N TRP A 49 4.29 0.90 -14.59
CA TRP A 49 3.20 0.44 -13.74
C TRP A 49 2.17 1.55 -13.58
N HIS A 50 0.93 1.15 -13.33
CA HIS A 50 -0.21 2.00 -13.07
C HIS A 50 -0.92 1.48 -11.83
N SER A 51 -1.20 2.36 -10.88
CA SER A 51 -2.05 2.04 -9.73
C SER A 51 -3.14 3.08 -9.60
N THR A 52 -4.33 2.70 -9.14
CA THR A 52 -5.37 3.70 -8.84
C THR A 52 -5.11 4.32 -7.48
N TYR A 53 -5.56 5.55 -7.29
CA TYR A 53 -5.67 6.13 -5.97
C TYR A 53 -6.91 7.01 -5.80
N ASP A 54 -7.34 7.14 -4.55
CA ASP A 54 -8.24 8.19 -4.10
C ASP A 54 -7.77 8.74 -2.74
N ILE A 55 -8.09 10.02 -2.50
CA ILE A 55 -7.93 10.66 -1.20
C ILE A 55 -9.33 10.84 -0.60
N TYR A 56 -9.55 10.25 0.57
CA TYR A 56 -10.87 10.21 1.21
C TYR A 56 -10.80 10.89 2.58
N VAL A 57 -11.62 11.90 2.82
CA VAL A 57 -11.65 12.64 4.08
C VAL A 57 -13.07 12.63 4.61
N CYS A 58 -13.26 11.99 5.75
CA CYS A 58 -14.54 11.78 6.40
C CYS A 58 -15.56 11.07 5.53
N ASP A 59 -16.35 11.84 4.77
CA ASP A 59 -17.43 11.38 3.91
C ASP A 59 -17.24 11.81 2.45
N SER A 60 -16.10 12.43 2.11
CA SER A 60 -15.88 13.11 0.84
C SER A 60 -14.53 12.75 0.19
N TYR A 61 -14.51 12.72 -1.14
CA TYR A 61 -13.28 12.54 -1.91
C TYR A 61 -12.66 13.89 -2.23
N ARG A 62 -11.32 13.99 -2.13
CA ARG A 62 -10.58 15.15 -2.61
C ARG A 62 -10.38 15.10 -4.13
N SER A 63 -9.92 16.22 -4.66
CA SER A 63 -9.54 16.33 -6.07
C SER A 63 -8.40 15.37 -6.39
N LYS A 64 -8.29 15.03 -7.67
CA LYS A 64 -7.16 14.28 -8.21
C LYS A 64 -5.92 15.16 -8.10
N ILE A 65 -4.81 14.59 -7.66
CA ILE A 65 -3.52 15.27 -7.64
C ILE A 65 -3.09 15.52 -9.08
N LEU A 66 -2.76 16.77 -9.39
CA LEU A 66 -2.13 17.16 -10.65
C LEU A 66 -0.63 17.34 -10.41
N LEU A 67 0.15 16.37 -10.88
CA LEU A 67 1.61 16.39 -10.83
C LEU A 67 2.13 16.22 -12.26
N GLU A 68 2.22 17.31 -13.01
CA GLU A 68 2.82 17.28 -14.36
C GLU A 68 4.35 17.23 -14.32
N THR A 69 4.95 17.60 -13.18
CA THR A 69 6.38 17.52 -12.99
C THR A 69 6.75 16.10 -12.60
N ASP A 70 7.58 15.43 -13.40
CA ASP A 70 8.02 14.07 -13.13
C ASP A 70 9.52 14.03 -12.83
N PRO A 71 9.93 14.33 -11.58
CA PRO A 71 11.34 14.44 -11.26
C PRO A 71 12.08 13.09 -11.32
N ASN A 72 11.41 12.00 -10.95
CA ASN A 72 12.05 10.69 -10.75
C ASN A 72 11.34 9.50 -11.42
N GLY A 73 10.13 9.68 -11.96
CA GLY A 73 9.34 8.66 -12.63
C GLY A 73 8.09 8.20 -11.86
N ILE A 74 7.58 8.99 -10.90
CA ILE A 74 6.33 8.70 -10.19
C ILE A 74 5.46 9.95 -10.20
N HIS A 75 4.32 9.90 -10.89
CA HIS A 75 3.47 11.08 -11.07
C HIS A 75 1.99 10.75 -11.34
N SER A 76 1.14 11.79 -11.45
CA SER A 76 -0.29 11.70 -11.75
C SER A 76 -0.71 12.80 -12.72
N HIS A 77 -1.51 12.48 -13.74
CA HIS A 77 -2.00 13.45 -14.74
C HIS A 77 -3.35 14.08 -14.34
N GLY A 78 -3.72 13.98 -13.07
CA GLY A 78 -5.06 14.37 -12.64
C GLY A 78 -6.14 13.44 -13.22
N ASP A 79 -5.80 12.19 -13.48
CA ASP A 79 -6.72 11.12 -13.94
C ASP A 79 -7.12 10.18 -12.79
N GLY A 80 -6.35 10.15 -11.70
CA GLY A 80 -6.53 9.27 -10.55
C GLY A 80 -5.66 8.04 -10.57
N LEU A 81 -4.62 8.04 -11.41
CA LEU A 81 -3.63 7.01 -11.46
C LEU A 81 -2.30 7.52 -10.91
N LEU A 82 -1.61 6.65 -10.22
CA LEU A 82 -0.18 6.73 -9.97
C LEU A 82 0.50 6.07 -11.17
N HIS A 83 1.12 6.88 -12.03
CA HIS A 83 2.02 6.41 -13.08
C HIS A 83 3.39 6.21 -12.47
N ILE A 84 3.88 4.97 -12.51
CA ILE A 84 5.11 4.55 -11.85
C ILE A 84 6.03 3.97 -12.93
N HIS A 85 6.94 4.79 -13.43
CA HIS A 85 7.92 4.45 -14.45
C HIS A 85 9.28 5.07 -14.11
N PRO A 86 10.00 4.53 -13.12
CA PRO A 86 11.20 5.14 -12.57
C PRO A 86 12.29 5.39 -13.62
N PHE A 87 12.86 6.59 -13.65
CA PHE A 87 14.00 6.92 -14.54
C PHE A 87 15.36 6.66 -13.88
N ASN A 88 15.36 6.62 -12.56
CA ASN A 88 16.56 6.53 -11.75
C ASN A 88 16.29 5.72 -10.46
N LYS A 89 17.31 5.60 -9.61
CA LYS A 89 17.20 4.78 -8.41
C LYS A 89 16.32 5.37 -7.31
N LEU A 90 16.14 6.69 -7.29
CA LEU A 90 15.40 7.43 -6.25
C LEU A 90 13.91 7.10 -6.22
N ALA A 91 13.38 6.55 -7.32
CA ALA A 91 11.97 6.14 -7.42
C ALA A 91 11.81 4.64 -7.77
N SER A 92 12.88 3.84 -7.65
CA SER A 92 12.86 2.41 -8.03
C SER A 92 13.09 1.50 -6.84
N GLY A 93 12.66 0.25 -6.91
CA GLY A 93 13.01 -0.74 -5.90
C GLY A 93 12.41 -0.43 -4.53
N ARG A 94 13.27 -0.13 -3.54
CA ARG A 94 12.81 0.20 -2.18
C ARG A 94 12.38 1.66 -2.05
N ASP A 95 12.81 2.52 -2.97
CA ASP A 95 12.56 3.95 -2.93
C ASP A 95 11.28 4.33 -3.70
N ALA A 96 10.69 3.36 -4.41
CA ALA A 96 9.39 3.50 -5.08
C ALA A 96 8.23 3.48 -4.07
N THR A 97 7.92 4.65 -3.49
CA THR A 97 7.00 4.78 -2.35
C THR A 97 5.94 5.86 -2.56
N LEU A 98 4.87 5.85 -1.75
CA LEU A 98 3.92 6.96 -1.68
C LEU A 98 4.60 8.26 -1.24
N GLY A 99 5.54 8.22 -0.30
CA GLY A 99 6.29 9.40 0.11
C GLY A 99 7.02 10.09 -1.05
N GLU A 100 7.64 9.32 -1.94
CA GLU A 100 8.29 9.84 -3.17
C GLU A 100 7.27 10.54 -4.09
N PHE A 101 6.07 9.97 -4.25
CA PHE A 101 5.00 10.59 -5.03
C PHE A 101 4.57 11.96 -4.45
N PHE A 102 4.33 12.04 -3.14
CA PHE A 102 3.94 13.30 -2.50
C PHE A 102 5.04 14.37 -2.55
N SER A 103 6.29 13.95 -2.35
CA SER A 103 7.46 14.85 -2.37
C SER A 103 7.66 15.54 -3.72
N ALA A 104 7.21 14.92 -4.81
CA ALA A 104 7.42 15.42 -6.18
C ALA A 104 6.69 16.75 -6.49
N PHE A 105 5.59 17.09 -5.80
CA PHE A 105 4.93 18.41 -5.87
C PHE A 105 5.17 19.29 -4.63
N GLY A 106 6.09 18.90 -3.74
CA GLY A 106 6.31 19.61 -2.48
C GLY A 106 5.24 19.34 -1.40
N GLY A 107 4.35 18.38 -1.62
CA GLY A 107 3.53 17.79 -0.58
C GLY A 107 4.32 16.77 0.23
N HIS A 108 3.66 16.16 1.21
CA HIS A 108 4.22 15.05 1.98
C HIS A 108 3.10 14.24 2.62
N ILE A 109 3.45 13.04 3.05
CA ILE A 109 2.65 12.19 3.90
C ILE A 109 3.58 11.70 5.01
N ASP A 110 3.16 11.78 6.26
CA ASP A 110 3.85 11.23 7.43
C ASP A 110 2.83 10.55 8.35
N ASP A 111 3.22 10.13 9.56
CA ASP A 111 2.31 9.40 10.46
C ASP A 111 1.08 10.21 10.89
N ALA A 112 1.10 11.54 10.81
CA ALA A 112 0.04 12.40 11.31
C ALA A 112 -0.52 13.40 10.29
N THR A 113 0.18 13.61 9.17
CA THR A 113 -0.05 14.74 8.27
C THR A 113 -0.03 14.31 6.82
N LEU A 114 -0.95 14.85 6.04
CA LEU A 114 -1.02 14.72 4.59
C LEU A 114 -1.15 16.11 3.95
N VAL A 115 -0.18 16.50 3.14
CA VAL A 115 -0.19 17.76 2.38
C VAL A 115 -0.36 17.48 0.90
N LEU A 116 -1.43 18.06 0.33
CA LEU A 116 -1.82 17.88 -1.06
C LEU A 116 -1.14 18.90 -2.00
N ASP A 117 -1.28 18.67 -3.31
CA ASP A 117 -0.80 19.55 -4.38
C ASP A 117 -1.46 20.94 -4.36
N THR A 118 -2.64 21.04 -3.76
CA THR A 118 -3.34 22.31 -3.52
C THR A 118 -2.77 23.11 -2.34
N GLY A 119 -1.88 22.52 -1.55
CA GLY A 119 -1.44 23.06 -0.25
C GLY A 119 -2.42 22.82 0.89
N GLU A 120 -3.52 22.07 0.67
CA GLU A 120 -4.37 21.60 1.76
C GLU A 120 -3.58 20.66 2.67
N GLU A 121 -3.58 20.98 3.96
CA GLU A 121 -2.95 20.19 5.02
C GLU A 121 -4.04 19.49 5.83
N LEU A 122 -3.98 18.16 5.85
CA LEU A 122 -4.89 17.29 6.58
C LEU A 122 -4.11 16.68 7.75
N VAL A 123 -4.58 16.92 8.97
CA VAL A 123 -3.86 16.55 10.20
C VAL A 123 -4.72 15.65 11.07
N GLU A 124 -4.12 14.60 11.62
CA GLU A 124 -4.77 13.75 12.62
C GLU A 124 -5.31 14.55 13.81
N GLY A 125 -6.40 14.06 14.40
CA GLY A 125 -7.09 14.70 15.51
C GLY A 125 -8.06 15.80 15.08
N ALA A 126 -8.08 16.21 13.81
CA ALA A 126 -9.13 17.07 13.29
C ALA A 126 -10.51 16.38 13.37
N ASP A 127 -11.57 17.18 13.49
CA ASP A 127 -12.92 16.67 13.67
C ASP A 127 -13.48 16.06 12.38
N CYS A 128 -14.06 14.88 12.54
CA CYS A 128 -14.71 14.11 11.51
C CYS A 128 -16.11 13.70 11.98
N GLY A 129 -17.02 14.68 12.05
CA GLY A 129 -18.38 14.42 12.51
C GLY A 129 -18.49 14.17 14.02
N GLY A 130 -17.63 14.78 14.82
CA GLY A 130 -17.56 14.60 16.28
C GLY A 130 -16.49 13.60 16.74
N GLU A 131 -15.79 12.95 15.82
CA GLU A 131 -14.73 11.98 16.12
C GLU A 131 -13.39 12.43 15.51
N PRO A 132 -12.25 12.24 16.21
CA PRO A 132 -10.95 12.62 15.66
C PRO A 132 -10.57 11.70 14.50
N MET A 133 -10.17 12.28 13.38
CA MET A 133 -9.64 11.51 12.24
C MET A 133 -8.19 11.07 12.47
N VAL A 134 -7.85 9.91 11.90
CA VAL A 134 -6.50 9.35 11.81
C VAL A 134 -6.17 9.08 10.34
N LEU A 135 -4.88 9.07 10.00
CA LEU A 135 -4.39 8.77 8.66
C LEU A 135 -4.29 7.25 8.49
N LYS A 136 -4.86 6.75 7.39
CA LYS A 136 -4.79 5.34 6.99
C LYS A 136 -4.53 5.25 5.50
N VAL A 137 -3.70 4.29 5.09
CA VAL A 137 -3.55 3.92 3.68
C VAL A 137 -4.07 2.50 3.50
N ALA A 138 -5.16 2.34 2.75
CA ALA A 138 -5.63 1.02 2.34
C ALA A 138 -5.06 0.66 0.96
N ARG A 139 -4.41 -0.49 0.85
CA ARG A 139 -3.91 -1.09 -0.39
C ARG A 139 -4.79 -2.28 -0.78
N PHE A 140 -5.36 -2.21 -1.98
CA PHE A 140 -6.17 -3.24 -2.60
C PHE A 140 -5.42 -3.86 -3.80
N ASP A 141 -5.77 -5.10 -4.16
CA ASP A 141 -5.40 -5.69 -5.45
C ASP A 141 -6.48 -5.36 -6.47
N ALA A 142 -6.18 -4.52 -7.48
CA ALA A 142 -7.19 -4.13 -8.46
C ALA A 142 -7.68 -5.31 -9.33
N ASP A 143 -6.96 -6.43 -9.33
CA ASP A 143 -7.36 -7.66 -10.03
C ASP A 143 -8.13 -8.65 -9.14
N ASP A 144 -8.23 -8.39 -7.83
CA ASP A 144 -8.95 -9.23 -6.86
C ASP A 144 -9.52 -8.36 -5.73
N MET A 145 -10.57 -7.59 -6.06
CA MET A 145 -11.27 -6.70 -5.13
C MET A 145 -12.11 -7.44 -4.08
N GLU A 146 -12.23 -8.76 -4.16
CA GLU A 146 -12.85 -9.59 -3.11
C GLU A 146 -11.89 -9.83 -1.94
N ARG A 147 -10.58 -9.64 -2.17
CA ARG A 147 -9.56 -9.75 -1.13
C ARG A 147 -9.59 -8.52 -0.23
N ASP A 148 -9.55 -8.76 1.08
CA ASP A 148 -9.42 -7.69 2.07
C ASP A 148 -8.17 -6.83 1.80
N PRO A 149 -8.26 -5.49 1.94
CA PRO A 149 -7.12 -4.62 1.78
C PRO A 149 -6.12 -4.77 2.92
N GLU A 150 -4.87 -4.44 2.63
CA GLU A 150 -3.90 -4.12 3.68
C GLU A 150 -4.13 -2.69 4.15
N ILE A 151 -4.37 -2.49 5.44
CA ILE A 151 -4.52 -1.17 6.05
C ILE A 151 -3.23 -0.82 6.79
N VAL A 152 -2.57 0.22 6.30
CA VAL A 152 -1.33 0.77 6.87
C VAL A 152 -1.66 2.01 7.68
N THR A 153 -1.22 2.03 8.94
CA THR A 153 -1.43 3.13 9.91
C THR A 153 -0.13 3.69 10.46
N GLU A 154 1.02 3.11 10.06
CA GLU A 154 2.35 3.51 10.51
C GLU A 154 3.26 3.60 9.28
N ASP A 155 4.13 4.60 9.23
CA ASP A 155 5.01 4.89 8.09
C ASP A 155 4.28 4.87 6.73
N PRO A 156 3.19 5.66 6.57
CA PRO A 156 2.46 5.73 5.30
C PRO A 156 3.32 6.28 4.16
N ALA A 157 4.36 7.07 4.49
CA ALA A 157 5.38 7.52 3.55
C ALA A 157 6.15 6.34 2.94
N GLY A 158 6.49 5.34 3.75
CA GLY A 158 7.21 4.13 3.35
C GLY A 158 6.39 3.10 2.59
N VAL A 159 5.09 3.33 2.33
CA VAL A 159 4.24 2.42 1.56
C VAL A 159 4.81 2.26 0.15
N ARG A 160 5.35 1.06 -0.13
CA ARG A 160 6.00 0.73 -1.40
C ARG A 160 5.00 0.33 -2.50
N PHE A 161 5.36 0.54 -3.75
CA PHE A 161 4.65 -0.09 -4.87
C PHE A 161 5.18 -1.51 -5.09
N LEU A 162 4.32 -2.51 -4.94
CA LEU A 162 4.70 -3.93 -4.94
C LEU A 162 4.28 -4.66 -6.21
N LYS A 163 3.29 -4.13 -6.94
CA LYS A 163 2.75 -4.75 -8.15
C LYS A 163 2.22 -3.66 -9.10
N ASN A 164 2.23 -3.94 -10.40
CA ASN A 164 1.37 -3.20 -11.31
C ASN A 164 -0.11 -3.45 -10.96
N ARG A 165 -0.99 -2.47 -11.20
CA ARG A 165 -2.44 -2.55 -10.91
C ARG A 165 -2.73 -2.77 -9.42
N GLU A 166 -2.04 -2.04 -8.55
CA GLU A 166 -2.50 -1.83 -7.18
C GLU A 166 -3.57 -0.74 -7.14
N ALA A 167 -4.27 -0.64 -6.02
CA ALA A 167 -5.30 0.37 -5.78
C ALA A 167 -5.15 0.91 -4.36
N PHE A 168 -5.16 2.23 -4.19
CA PHE A 168 -4.89 2.87 -2.91
C PHE A 168 -6.00 3.83 -2.49
N THR A 169 -6.40 3.78 -1.22
CA THR A 169 -7.17 4.86 -0.61
C THR A 169 -6.35 5.46 0.51
N ILE A 170 -5.96 6.73 0.37
CA ILE A 170 -5.30 7.51 1.41
C ILE A 170 -6.40 8.26 2.15
N ALA A 171 -6.67 7.86 3.39
CA ALA A 171 -7.85 8.26 4.11
C ALA A 171 -7.54 9.00 5.41
N MET A 172 -8.30 10.06 5.66
CA MET A 172 -8.42 10.71 6.96
C MET A 172 -9.82 10.43 7.51
N VAL A 173 -9.92 9.44 8.40
CA VAL A 173 -11.19 8.88 8.90
C VAL A 173 -11.07 8.52 10.38
N PRO A 174 -12.17 8.36 11.13
CA PRO A 174 -12.11 7.88 12.51
C PRO A 174 -11.37 6.55 12.65
N ALA A 175 -10.82 6.30 13.84
CA ALA A 175 -9.94 5.16 14.09
C ALA A 175 -10.62 3.79 13.86
N ASP A 176 -11.94 3.70 14.00
CA ASP A 176 -12.75 2.49 13.79
C ASP A 176 -13.35 2.37 12.38
N VAL A 177 -13.10 3.34 11.50
CA VAL A 177 -13.59 3.35 10.12
C VAL A 177 -12.49 2.87 9.17
N ASP A 178 -12.79 1.83 8.39
CA ASP A 178 -11.88 1.37 7.34
C ASP A 178 -11.99 2.25 6.09
N PRO A 179 -10.87 2.57 5.42
CA PRO A 179 -10.91 3.32 4.17
C PRO A 179 -11.74 2.58 3.10
N PRO A 180 -12.61 3.29 2.34
CA PRO A 180 -13.35 2.67 1.24
C PRO A 180 -12.42 2.27 0.10
N ALA A 181 -12.86 1.38 -0.77
CA ALA A 181 -12.19 1.15 -2.05
C ALA A 181 -12.18 2.44 -2.91
N PRO A 182 -11.17 2.63 -3.80
CA PRO A 182 -11.19 3.73 -4.75
C PRO A 182 -12.46 3.76 -5.60
N ARG A 183 -12.79 4.92 -6.16
CA ARG A 183 -14.01 5.06 -6.96
C ARG A 183 -13.98 4.16 -8.20
N PRO A 184 -15.13 3.60 -8.64
CA PRO A 184 -15.21 2.77 -9.84
C PRO A 184 -14.60 3.42 -11.08
N GLU A 185 -14.74 4.74 -11.23
CA GLU A 185 -14.15 5.48 -12.36
C GLU A 185 -12.62 5.31 -12.45
N ARG A 186 -11.92 5.11 -11.32
CA ARG A 186 -10.46 4.90 -11.30
C ARG A 186 -10.07 3.62 -12.01
N PHE A 187 -10.81 2.55 -11.75
CA PHE A 187 -10.57 1.24 -12.34
C PHE A 187 -10.83 1.25 -13.85
N THR A 188 -11.87 1.98 -14.30
CA THR A 188 -12.11 2.18 -15.74
C THR A 188 -10.90 2.80 -16.44
N PHE A 189 -10.28 3.83 -15.85
CA PHE A 189 -9.07 4.43 -16.40
C PHE A 189 -7.87 3.50 -16.34
N LEU A 190 -7.69 2.79 -15.23
CA LEU A 190 -6.62 1.80 -15.07
C LEU A 190 -6.71 0.72 -16.16
N ASP A 191 -7.90 0.20 -16.44
CA ASP A 191 -8.12 -0.83 -17.46
C ASP A 191 -7.86 -0.33 -18.88
N MET A 192 -8.04 0.97 -19.15
CA MET A 192 -7.71 1.55 -20.46
C MET A 192 -6.20 1.62 -20.70
N VAL A 193 -5.40 1.98 -19.69
CA VAL A 193 -3.95 2.19 -19.84
C VAL A 193 -3.11 0.98 -19.46
N SER A 194 -3.67 0.06 -18.67
CA SER A 194 -3.02 -1.16 -18.23
C SER A 194 -4.04 -2.31 -18.17
N PRO A 195 -4.52 -2.80 -19.33
CA PRO A 195 -5.58 -3.81 -19.36
C PRO A 195 -5.17 -5.08 -18.61
N ASN A 196 -6.10 -5.64 -17.83
CA ASN A 196 -5.85 -6.88 -17.11
C ASN A 196 -5.63 -8.02 -18.10
N ALA A 197 -4.42 -8.62 -18.06
CA ALA A 197 -4.04 -9.72 -18.94
C ALA A 197 -4.95 -10.97 -18.77
N LEU A 198 -5.65 -11.10 -17.63
CA LEU A 198 -6.56 -12.21 -17.35
C LEU A 198 -7.94 -12.05 -18.01
N THR A 199 -8.34 -10.84 -18.34
CA THR A 199 -9.63 -10.54 -19.01
C THR A 199 -9.45 -10.08 -20.47
N SER A 200 -8.21 -9.83 -20.87
CA SER A 200 -7.85 -9.48 -22.25
C SER A 200 -8.05 -10.69 -23.16
N ASP A 201 -9.08 -10.67 -24.01
CA ASP A 201 -9.19 -11.63 -25.12
C ASP A 201 -8.01 -11.37 -26.07
N PRO A 202 -7.07 -12.32 -26.26
CA PRO A 202 -5.92 -12.14 -27.14
C PRO A 202 -6.32 -11.94 -28.62
N SER A 203 -7.61 -12.09 -28.94
CA SER A 203 -8.17 -11.91 -30.29
C SER A 203 -8.85 -10.54 -30.49
N ALA A 204 -8.90 -9.68 -29.47
CA ALA A 204 -9.54 -8.36 -29.61
C ALA A 204 -8.71 -7.47 -30.57
N PRO A 205 -9.31 -6.96 -31.67
CA PRO A 205 -8.59 -6.10 -32.60
C PRO A 205 -8.22 -4.78 -31.92
N ALA A 206 -6.98 -4.32 -32.13
CA ALA A 206 -6.52 -3.04 -31.64
C ALA A 206 -7.43 -1.89 -32.14
N PRO A 207 -7.79 -0.92 -31.28
CA PRO A 207 -8.57 0.23 -31.71
C PRO A 207 -7.76 1.03 -32.73
N THR A 208 -8.23 1.09 -33.97
CA THR A 208 -7.66 1.95 -35.00
C THR A 208 -8.08 3.38 -34.72
N THR A 209 -7.13 4.25 -34.37
CA THR A 209 -7.32 5.70 -34.43
C THR A 209 -7.52 6.10 -35.89
N SER A 210 -8.75 6.47 -36.26
CA SER A 210 -9.01 7.22 -37.48
C SER A 210 -8.84 8.71 -37.18
N GLU A 211 -7.98 9.35 -37.97
CA GLU A 211 -7.76 10.79 -38.05
C GLU A 211 -9.02 11.56 -38.48
#